data_AF-A0AAP8N8Q5-F1
#
_entry.id   AF-A0AAP8N8Q5-F1
#
_cell.length_a   1.000
_cell.length_b   1.000
_cell.length_c   1.000
_cell.angle_alpha   90.00
_cell.angle_beta   90.00
_cell.angle_gamma   90.00
#
_symmetry.space_group_name_H-M   'P 1'
#
loop_
_entity.id
_entity.type
_entity.pdbx_description
1 polymer ?
#
loop_
_entity_poly.entity_id
_entity_poly.type
_entity_poly.pdbx_seq_one_letter_code
_entity_poly.pdbx_strand_id
1 'polypeptide(L)'
;MFDVTDNAEWSVADKSIATISDTGRVVAHSSGKTTISVTYLGVTREISVEVVDKHVARVIGILATPDFVVGSIGTKKKVEINALYS
;
A
#
# COMPACT_ATOMS: atom_id res chain seq x y z
N MET A 1 -20.21 12.54 -13.44
CA MET A 1 -19.06 12.89 -12.58
C MET A 1 -17.92 13.22 -13.52
N PHE A 2 -17.30 14.39 -13.36
CA PHE A 2 -16.14 14.79 -14.16
C PHE A 2 -14.90 14.64 -13.31
N ASP A 3 -13.82 14.12 -13.88
CA ASP A 3 -12.51 14.13 -13.24
C ASP A 3 -11.90 15.52 -13.39
N VAL A 4 -11.43 16.08 -12.28
CA VAL A 4 -10.81 17.41 -12.21
C VAL A 4 -9.47 17.35 -11.47
N THR A 5 -8.90 16.14 -11.35
CA THR A 5 -7.72 15.87 -10.53
C THR A 5 -6.53 16.72 -10.97
N ASP A 6 -6.34 16.85 -12.29
CA ASP A 6 -5.26 17.65 -12.91
C ASP A 6 -5.54 19.16 -12.91
N ASN A 7 -6.78 19.58 -12.62
CA ASN A 7 -7.17 21.00 -12.59
C ASN A 7 -7.37 21.52 -11.16
N ALA A 8 -7.16 20.68 -10.15
CA ALA A 8 -7.29 21.03 -8.75
C ALA A 8 -5.95 21.49 -8.17
N GLU A 9 -6.00 22.45 -7.26
CA GLU A 9 -4.85 22.93 -6.51
C GLU A 9 -4.64 22.03 -5.30
N TRP A 10 -3.47 21.39 -5.22
CA TRP A 10 -3.11 20.48 -4.15
C TRP A 10 -2.12 21.12 -3.19
N SER A 11 -2.35 20.97 -1.90
CA SER A 11 -1.45 21.40 -0.82
C SER A 11 -1.30 20.29 0.21
N VAL A 12 -0.11 20.13 0.78
CA VAL A 12 0.17 19.14 1.83
C VAL A 12 0.68 19.86 3.07
N ALA A 13 0.09 19.57 4.22
CA ALA A 13 0.49 20.14 5.50
C ALA A 13 1.95 19.81 5.82
N ASP A 14 2.32 18.53 5.75
CA ASP A 14 3.68 18.04 6.01
C ASP A 14 4.26 17.29 4.81
N LYS A 15 5.04 18.01 4.00
CA LYS A 15 5.75 17.45 2.83
C LYS A 15 6.83 16.43 3.19
N SER A 16 7.31 16.44 4.44
CA SER A 16 8.27 15.47 4.96
C SER A 16 7.67 14.07 5.19
N ILE A 17 6.33 13.99 5.35
CA ILE A 17 5.61 12.72 5.56
C ILE A 17 5.14 12.17 4.22
N ALA A 18 4.47 12.99 3.41
CA ALA A 18 4.07 12.63 2.06
C ALA A 18 4.05 13.86 1.14
N THR A 19 4.22 13.66 -0.15
CA THR A 19 4.06 14.71 -1.18
C THR A 19 3.02 14.28 -2.19
N ILE A 20 2.29 15.22 -2.77
CA ILE A 20 1.36 14.96 -3.86
C ILE A 20 1.79 15.69 -5.12
N SER A 21 1.68 15.03 -6.28
CA SER A 21 1.89 15.66 -7.59
C SER A 21 0.61 16.35 -8.08
N ASP A 22 0.75 17.24 -9.05
CA ASP A 22 -0.37 17.95 -9.70
C ASP A 22 -1.35 17.00 -10.42
N THR A 23 -0.95 15.74 -10.62
CA THR A 23 -1.75 14.64 -11.17
C THR A 23 -2.43 13.77 -10.09
N GLY A 24 -2.42 14.22 -8.84
CA GLY A 24 -3.01 13.50 -7.70
C GLY A 24 -2.22 12.29 -7.20
N ARG A 25 -0.94 12.11 -7.60
CA ARG A 25 -0.13 10.99 -7.10
C ARG A 25 0.51 11.33 -5.77
N VAL A 26 0.17 10.55 -4.75
CA VAL A 26 0.78 10.66 -3.42
C VAL A 26 2.04 9.78 -3.34
N VAL A 27 3.13 10.37 -2.90
CA VAL A 27 4.42 9.72 -2.59
C VAL A 27 4.64 9.83 -1.10
N ALA A 28 4.72 8.69 -0.41
CA ALA A 28 5.03 8.63 1.01
C ALA A 28 6.54 8.64 1.24
N HIS A 29 7.02 9.49 2.15
CA HIS A 29 8.44 9.65 2.47
C HIS A 29 8.80 9.09 3.85
N SER A 30 7.97 9.37 4.85
CA SER A 30 8.22 9.00 6.25
C SER A 30 6.94 8.60 6.93
N SER A 31 7.02 7.70 7.91
CA SER A 31 5.86 7.35 8.73
C SER A 31 5.37 8.56 9.53
N GLY A 32 4.06 8.69 9.63
CA GLY A 32 3.39 9.84 10.23
C GLY A 32 2.02 10.12 9.64
N LYS A 33 1.34 11.13 10.19
CA LYS A 33 0.05 11.61 9.71
C LYS A 33 0.21 12.97 9.08
N THR A 34 -0.29 13.15 7.87
CA THR A 34 -0.33 14.44 7.18
C THR A 34 -1.71 14.65 6.58
N THR A 35 -2.04 15.89 6.25
CA THR A 35 -3.31 16.23 5.63
C THR A 35 -3.05 16.87 4.27
N ILE A 36 -3.73 16.37 3.26
CA ILE A 36 -3.71 16.90 1.90
C ILE A 36 -4.99 17.71 1.72
N SER A 37 -4.84 18.98 1.34
CA SER A 37 -5.94 19.85 0.98
C SER A 37 -6.00 19.99 -0.54
N VAL A 38 -7.18 19.74 -1.11
CA VAL A 38 -7.45 19.93 -2.54
C VAL A 38 -8.49 21.03 -2.70
N THR A 39 -8.21 22.01 -3.56
CA THR A 39 -9.14 23.10 -3.87
C THR A 39 -9.41 23.13 -5.37
N TYR A 40 -10.69 23.13 -5.74
CA TYR A 40 -11.11 23.24 -7.13
C TYR A 40 -12.28 24.22 -7.23
N LEU A 41 -12.10 25.29 -8.03
CA LEU A 41 -13.10 26.36 -8.23
C LEU A 41 -13.68 26.92 -6.90
N GLY A 42 -12.83 27.05 -5.87
CA GLY A 42 -13.22 27.56 -4.55
C GLY A 42 -13.86 26.52 -3.61
N VAL A 43 -14.00 25.26 -4.03
CA VAL A 43 -14.42 24.15 -3.17
C VAL A 43 -13.18 23.44 -2.64
N THR A 44 -13.02 23.42 -1.31
CA THR A 44 -11.90 22.77 -0.63
C THR A 44 -12.32 21.45 0.01
N ARG A 45 -11.45 20.44 -0.09
CA ARG A 45 -11.59 19.13 0.54
C ARG A 45 -10.29 18.76 1.23
N GLU A 46 -10.40 18.22 2.44
CA GLU A 46 -9.26 17.69 3.19
C GLU A 46 -9.25 16.15 3.12
N ILE A 47 -8.06 15.59 2.96
CA ILE A 47 -7.78 14.17 2.85
C ILE A 47 -6.72 13.86 3.91
N SER A 48 -7.09 13.07 4.91
CA SER A 48 -6.14 12.59 5.92
C SER A 48 -5.31 11.44 5.33
N VAL A 49 -4.00 11.59 5.39
CA VAL A 49 -3.03 10.60 4.92
C VAL A 49 -2.22 10.10 6.10
N GLU A 50 -2.35 8.82 6.40
CA GLU A 50 -1.53 8.13 7.39
C GLU A 50 -0.52 7.26 6.66
N VAL A 51 0.75 7.66 6.71
CA VAL A 51 1.86 6.85 6.28
C VAL A 51 2.25 5.97 7.44
N VAL A 52 1.93 4.69 7.34
CA VAL A 52 2.49 3.68 8.24
C VAL A 52 3.83 3.25 7.69
N ASP A 53 4.78 2.96 8.58
CA ASP A 53 5.96 2.24 8.17
C ASP A 53 5.53 0.99 7.42
N LYS A 54 6.24 0.69 6.32
CA LYS A 54 6.13 -0.63 5.71
C LYS A 54 6.37 -1.60 6.85
N HIS A 55 5.31 -2.26 7.32
CA HIS A 55 5.47 -3.43 8.16
C HIS A 55 6.42 -4.29 7.35
N VAL A 56 7.68 -4.37 7.80
CA VAL A 56 8.66 -5.28 7.24
C VAL A 56 8.09 -6.62 7.65
N ALA A 57 7.17 -7.08 6.82
CA ALA A 57 6.43 -8.30 6.91
C ALA A 57 7.48 -9.35 7.17
N ARG A 58 7.73 -9.64 8.44
CA ARG A 58 8.88 -10.46 8.78
C ARG A 58 8.40 -11.86 8.51
N VAL A 59 9.15 -12.60 7.70
CA VAL A 59 8.86 -14.02 7.51
C VAL A 59 8.96 -14.66 8.90
N ILE A 60 7.82 -15.02 9.47
CA ILE A 60 7.72 -15.69 10.77
C ILE A 60 8.00 -17.18 10.58
N GLY A 61 7.61 -17.71 9.42
CA GLY A 61 7.79 -19.10 9.07
C GLY A 61 7.29 -19.41 7.66
N ILE A 62 7.52 -20.64 7.24
CA ILE A 62 7.01 -21.20 6.00
C ILE A 62 6.15 -22.41 6.33
N LEU A 63 5.05 -22.56 5.61
CA LEU A 63 4.17 -23.71 5.68
C LEU A 63 4.18 -24.43 4.34
N ALA A 64 4.38 -25.74 4.38
CA ALA A 64 4.23 -26.59 3.21
C ALA A 64 2.86 -27.29 3.27
N THR A 65 2.17 -27.35 2.14
CA THR A 65 0.92 -28.10 2.05
C THR A 65 0.95 -28.99 0.82
N PRO A 66 0.91 -30.32 0.97
CA PRO A 66 0.89 -31.09 2.23
C PRO A 66 2.27 -31.15 2.91
N ASP A 67 2.30 -31.26 4.25
CA ASP A 67 3.54 -31.42 5.04
C ASP A 67 4.28 -32.74 4.76
N PHE A 68 3.55 -33.76 4.31
CA PHE A 68 4.14 -35.03 3.90
C PHE A 68 3.40 -35.59 2.68
N VAL A 69 4.16 -36.20 1.76
CA VAL A 69 3.63 -36.80 0.54
C VAL A 69 3.88 -38.30 0.57
N VAL A 70 2.80 -39.08 0.52
CA VAL A 70 2.86 -40.54 0.28
C VAL A 70 2.31 -40.82 -1.12
N GLY A 71 3.04 -41.64 -1.90
CA GLY A 71 2.64 -42.09 -3.23
C GLY A 71 3.52 -43.25 -3.73
N SER A 72 2.97 -44.05 -4.65
CA SER A 72 3.69 -45.12 -5.33
C SER A 72 4.70 -44.55 -6.35
N ILE A 73 5.73 -45.32 -6.70
CA ILE A 73 6.75 -44.93 -7.68
C ILE A 73 6.07 -44.44 -8.98
N GLY A 74 6.38 -43.22 -9.40
CA GLY A 74 5.77 -42.55 -10.56
C GLY A 74 4.66 -41.54 -10.25
N THR A 75 4.19 -41.45 -8.99
CA THR A 75 3.18 -40.46 -8.59
C THR A 75 3.78 -39.06 -8.52
N LYS A 76 3.09 -38.08 -9.10
CA LYS A 76 3.45 -36.65 -9.02
C LYS A 76 2.40 -35.92 -8.18
N LYS A 77 2.81 -35.25 -7.11
CA LYS A 77 1.97 -34.37 -6.29
C LYS A 77 2.60 -33.00 -6.22
N LYS A 78 1.78 -31.96 -6.37
CA LYS A 78 2.20 -30.56 -6.20
C LYS A 78 2.21 -30.25 -4.71
N VAL A 79 3.29 -29.65 -4.23
CA VAL A 79 3.39 -29.09 -2.87
C VAL A 79 3.37 -27.57 -3.01
N GLU A 80 2.57 -26.92 -2.19
CA GLU A 80 2.46 -25.47 -2.15
C GLU A 80 3.15 -24.94 -0.90
N ILE A 81 3.99 -23.91 -1.08
CA ILE A 81 4.74 -23.27 0.01
C ILE A 81 4.15 -21.88 0.22
N ASN A 82 3.67 -21.63 1.43
CA ASN A 82 3.12 -20.34 1.85
C ASN A 82 4.01 -19.75 2.93
N ALA A 83 4.36 -18.46 2.81
CA ALA A 83 5.09 -17.73 3.83
C ALA A 83 4.12 -17.04 4.78
N LEU A 84 4.36 -17.15 6.09
CA LEU A 84 3.67 -16.40 7.12
C LEU A 84 4.42 -15.11 7.41
N TYR A 85 3.69 -14.00 7.46
CA TYR A 85 4.23 -12.66 7.66
C TYR A 85 3.66 -12.04 8.95
N SER A 86 4.50 -11.33 9.72
CA SER A 86 4.09 -10.52 10.90
C SER A 86 4.00 -9.06 10.58
#